data_AF-A0A5J6JI92-F1
#
_entry.id   AF-A0A5J6JI92-F1
#
_cell.length_a   1.000
_cell.length_b   1.000
_cell.length_c   1.000
_cell.angle_alpha   90.00
_cell.angle_beta   90.00
_cell.angle_gamma   90.00
#
_symmetry.space_group_name_H-M   'P 1'
#
loop_
_entity.id
_entity.type
_entity.pdbx_description
1 polymer ?
#
loop_
_entity_poly.entity_id
_entity_poly.type
_entity_poly.pdbx_seq_one_letter_code
_entity_poly.pdbx_strand_id
1 'polypeptide(L)'
;MAFAAALLLPLLARGFKLDPLNRIAQVSGLAAIQLRFALVGLLFIGAVVLAMRLRGGRHFDLATRLAAAALAGLASGFVAAGAVVALLGTPWPMFGLNGDSGRIVEWAHAVANGQPSGSPVYPPMPLYTLGYYAEWFHGGNTAYAFKDLQILGAAAFGPLVYLAWRMLLSPVRALAFGVVPAFALIDSYKPYSQTVLVLLIPVLVAMVVALRRSGTEGWRPLLLKGAGFGAVLGVLFLTYSGWFLWSAAGVLFAALLYFPWKTGRLKGAAFMGSALAAFLVVAGRYLMVMLKEGQTTKDYNFRFDNFTDPAYYLMWRTDMPGKVGDWPPPGEFGGVGLFALVTFVCLGAAIWLGLRKPLVVTIAAMFISAWVMRMYIASHMYETQTVQLYTRTNNQLLYCGLILCALVAHLVSLRLAERRTATAATAPEATVPQSAAPAAGRSGFPGREGAVIGTLCALLLLLGTVSSSMSDRYMPAQDGTYRILPWVSHTIRQQDGKCPKFAPKGECSKDGDQSWLSYIR
;
A
#
# COMPACT_ATOMS: atom_id res chain seq x y z
N MET A 1 14.59 -9.28 -8.14
CA MET A 1 14.63 -9.72 -6.73
C MET A 1 13.29 -9.59 -6.02
N ALA A 2 12.77 -8.37 -5.78
CA ALA A 2 11.52 -8.17 -5.02
C ALA A 2 10.32 -8.96 -5.57
N PHE A 3 10.03 -8.83 -6.87
CA PHE A 3 8.92 -9.58 -7.51
C PHE A 3 9.10 -11.09 -7.44
N ALA A 4 10.31 -11.60 -7.67
CA ALA A 4 10.59 -13.04 -7.56
C ALA A 4 10.35 -13.55 -6.12
N ALA A 5 10.80 -12.79 -5.12
CA ALA A 5 10.59 -13.11 -3.72
C ALA A 5 9.09 -13.09 -3.33
N ALA A 6 8.30 -12.19 -3.92
CA ALA A 6 6.86 -12.11 -3.69
C ALA A 6 6.06 -13.31 -4.21
N LEU A 7 6.57 -14.03 -5.21
CA LEU A 7 5.90 -15.21 -5.76
C LEU A 7 6.26 -16.50 -5.02
N LEU A 8 7.33 -16.50 -4.20
CA LEU A 8 7.82 -17.71 -3.55
C LEU A 8 6.78 -18.34 -2.61
N LEU A 9 6.23 -17.55 -1.68
CA LEU A 9 5.28 -18.07 -0.68
C LEU A 9 3.93 -18.49 -1.28
N PRO A 10 3.32 -17.72 -2.21
CA PRO A 10 2.10 -18.16 -2.89
C PRO A 10 2.27 -19.47 -3.65
N LEU A 11 3.41 -19.67 -4.32
CA LEU A 11 3.71 -20.92 -5.02
C LEU A 11 3.83 -22.10 -4.06
N LEU A 12 4.50 -21.92 -2.92
CA LEU A 12 4.62 -22.95 -1.89
C LEU A 12 3.27 -23.27 -1.21
N ALA A 13 2.39 -22.28 -1.05
CA ALA A 13 1.09 -22.45 -0.43
C ALA A 13 0.09 -23.26 -1.27
N ARG A 14 0.27 -23.31 -2.60
CA ARG A 14 -0.59 -24.11 -3.51
C ARG A 14 -0.62 -25.60 -3.17
N GLY A 15 0.45 -26.12 -2.57
CA GLY A 15 0.58 -27.55 -2.22
C GLY A 15 0.02 -27.93 -0.85
N PHE A 16 -0.61 -27.00 -0.12
CA PHE A 16 -1.09 -27.29 1.23
C PHE A 16 -2.27 -28.27 1.21
N LYS A 17 -2.24 -29.22 2.14
CA LYS A 17 -3.30 -30.20 2.38
C LYS A 17 -4.00 -29.84 3.68
N LEU A 18 -4.90 -28.87 3.61
CA LEU A 18 -5.68 -28.39 4.74
C LEU A 18 -7.08 -27.97 4.28
N ASP A 19 -8.04 -27.97 5.20
CA ASP A 19 -9.39 -27.44 4.96
C ASP A 19 -9.40 -25.93 5.28
N PRO A 20 -9.59 -25.04 4.29
CA PRO A 20 -9.57 -23.60 4.51
C PRO A 20 -10.77 -23.09 5.32
N LEU A 21 -11.83 -23.90 5.52
CA LEU A 21 -12.98 -23.53 6.35
C LEU A 21 -12.79 -23.90 7.82
N ASN A 22 -11.83 -24.78 8.13
CA ASN A 22 -11.55 -25.18 9.50
C ASN A 22 -10.56 -24.20 10.16
N ARG A 23 -10.94 -23.64 11.32
CA ARG A 23 -10.12 -22.62 11.99
C ARG A 23 -8.72 -23.12 12.41
N ILE A 24 -8.60 -24.37 12.87
CA ILE A 24 -7.30 -24.96 13.26
C ILE A 24 -6.41 -25.12 12.02
N ALA A 25 -6.99 -25.56 10.90
CA ALA A 25 -6.30 -25.66 9.63
C ALA A 25 -5.85 -24.29 9.08
N GLN A 26 -6.68 -23.25 9.19
CA GLN A 26 -6.32 -21.87 8.85
C GLN A 26 -5.10 -21.39 9.64
N VAL A 27 -5.13 -21.52 10.97
CA VAL A 27 -4.03 -21.13 11.86
C VAL A 27 -2.76 -21.91 11.51
N SER A 28 -2.88 -23.21 11.26
CA SER A 28 -1.76 -24.06 10.85
C SER A 28 -1.17 -23.65 9.51
N GLY A 29 -2.01 -23.29 8.54
CA GLY A 29 -1.60 -22.76 7.23
C GLY A 29 -0.85 -21.44 7.35
N LEU A 30 -1.35 -20.50 8.14
CA LEU A 30 -0.69 -19.22 8.40
C LEU A 30 0.66 -19.41 9.11
N ALA A 31 0.72 -20.28 10.11
CA ALA A 31 1.97 -20.62 10.80
C ALA A 31 2.99 -21.26 9.82
N ALA A 32 2.53 -22.12 8.93
CA ALA A 32 3.36 -22.74 7.90
C ALA A 32 3.92 -21.72 6.89
N ILE A 33 3.15 -20.67 6.55
CA ILE A 33 3.62 -19.55 5.73
C ILE A 33 4.63 -18.71 6.53
N GLN A 34 4.33 -18.36 7.78
CA GLN A 34 5.21 -17.59 8.67
C GLN A 34 6.57 -18.26 8.87
N LEU A 35 6.60 -19.58 9.06
CA LEU A 35 7.85 -20.32 9.17
C LEU A 35 8.69 -20.20 7.89
N ARG A 36 8.08 -20.40 6.71
CA ARG A 36 8.78 -20.27 5.42
C ARG A 36 9.27 -18.85 5.18
N PHE A 37 8.43 -17.86 5.49
CA PHE A 37 8.79 -16.45 5.44
C PHE A 37 10.02 -16.15 6.33
N ALA A 38 10.00 -16.62 7.58
CA ALA A 38 11.10 -16.42 8.53
C ALA A 38 12.39 -17.10 8.05
N LEU A 39 12.32 -18.36 7.61
CA LEU A 39 13.49 -19.10 7.11
C LEU A 39 14.13 -18.42 5.90
N VAL A 40 13.32 -18.05 4.90
CA VAL A 40 13.84 -17.37 3.70
C VAL A 40 14.37 -15.98 4.04
N GLY A 41 13.70 -15.25 4.93
CA GLY A 41 14.18 -13.96 5.43
C GLY A 41 15.51 -14.05 6.16
N LEU A 42 15.68 -15.05 7.04
CA LEU A 42 16.92 -15.33 7.74
C LEU A 42 18.05 -15.69 6.78
N LEU A 43 17.78 -16.39 5.67
CA LEU A 43 18.79 -16.64 4.63
C LEU A 43 19.31 -15.34 4.01
N PHE A 44 18.43 -14.36 3.73
CA PHE A 44 18.87 -13.06 3.22
C PHE A 44 19.66 -12.26 4.24
N ILE A 45 19.27 -12.29 5.51
CA ILE A 45 20.01 -11.64 6.59
C ILE A 45 21.37 -12.32 6.78
N GLY A 46 21.42 -13.65 6.75
CA GLY A 46 22.65 -14.43 6.79
C GLY A 46 23.60 -14.08 5.64
N ALA A 47 23.07 -13.88 4.43
CA ALA A 47 23.84 -13.40 3.29
C ALA A 47 24.42 -11.99 3.50
N VAL A 48 23.69 -11.09 4.17
CA VAL A 48 24.19 -9.75 4.54
C VAL A 48 25.31 -9.85 5.58
N VAL A 49 25.14 -10.68 6.61
CA VAL A 49 26.17 -10.93 7.64
C VAL A 49 27.42 -11.55 7.02
N LEU A 50 27.26 -12.49 6.09
CA LEU A 50 28.37 -13.11 5.38
C LEU A 50 29.08 -12.10 4.48
N ALA A 51 28.33 -11.26 3.74
CA ALA A 51 28.88 -10.21 2.90
C ALA A 51 29.62 -9.12 3.70
N MET A 52 29.26 -8.91 4.97
CA MET A 52 30.00 -8.05 5.91
C MET A 52 31.35 -8.68 6.29
N ARG A 53 31.38 -9.98 6.60
CA ARG A 53 32.58 -10.67 7.09
C ARG A 53 33.57 -11.02 5.98
N LEU A 54 33.09 -11.35 4.79
CA LEU A 54 33.94 -11.79 3.68
C LEU A 54 34.46 -10.63 2.85
N ARG A 55 35.69 -10.78 2.31
CA ARG A 55 36.31 -9.86 1.33
C ARG A 55 36.28 -8.39 1.78
N GLY A 56 36.50 -8.16 3.07
CA GLY A 56 36.54 -6.82 3.67
C GLY A 56 35.24 -6.02 3.52
N GLY A 57 34.07 -6.68 3.42
CA GLY A 57 32.78 -5.98 3.36
C GLY A 57 32.40 -5.44 1.97
N ARG A 58 33.17 -5.72 0.91
CA ARG A 58 32.96 -5.15 -0.44
C ARG A 58 31.56 -5.36 -1.00
N HIS A 59 30.89 -6.47 -0.63
CA HIS A 59 29.56 -6.82 -1.15
C HIS A 59 28.41 -6.45 -0.20
N PHE A 60 28.70 -5.85 0.95
CA PHE A 60 27.71 -5.56 2.00
C PHE A 60 26.54 -4.71 1.50
N ASP A 61 26.82 -3.63 0.77
CA ASP A 61 25.78 -2.72 0.28
C ASP A 61 24.89 -3.37 -0.79
N LEU A 62 25.46 -4.25 -1.62
CA LEU A 62 24.69 -5.03 -2.60
C LEU A 62 23.80 -6.05 -1.91
N ALA A 63 24.35 -6.83 -0.97
CA ALA A 63 23.58 -7.80 -0.18
C ALA A 63 22.44 -7.11 0.58
N THR A 64 22.70 -5.95 1.18
CA THR A 64 21.70 -5.14 1.89
C THR A 64 20.57 -4.70 0.96
N ARG A 65 20.90 -4.24 -0.27
CA ARG A 65 19.91 -3.85 -1.28
C ARG A 65 19.01 -5.03 -1.68
N LEU A 66 19.61 -6.20 -1.89
CA LEU A 66 18.91 -7.42 -2.27
C LEU A 66 18.03 -7.94 -1.14
N ALA A 67 18.55 -7.96 0.10
CA ALA A 67 17.79 -8.36 1.28
C ALA A 67 16.60 -7.44 1.53
N ALA A 68 16.78 -6.12 1.49
CA ALA A 68 15.68 -5.18 1.66
C ALA A 68 14.60 -5.34 0.57
N ALA A 69 15.01 -5.53 -0.69
CA ALA A 69 14.10 -5.80 -1.79
C ALA A 69 13.36 -7.14 -1.63
N ALA A 70 14.07 -8.18 -1.17
CA ALA A 70 13.52 -9.50 -0.94
C ALA A 70 12.51 -9.50 0.21
N LEU A 71 12.80 -8.84 1.34
CA LEU A 71 11.87 -8.71 2.47
C LEU A 71 10.60 -7.96 2.08
N ALA A 72 10.70 -6.89 1.28
CA ALA A 72 9.52 -6.20 0.75
C ALA A 72 8.64 -7.15 -0.08
N GLY A 73 9.27 -7.96 -0.94
CA GLY A 73 8.57 -8.98 -1.73
C GLY A 73 7.96 -10.09 -0.90
N LEU A 74 8.73 -10.69 0.02
CA LEU A 74 8.28 -11.77 0.88
C LEU A 74 7.08 -11.36 1.74
N ALA A 75 7.06 -10.13 2.24
CA ALA A 75 5.96 -9.64 3.07
C ALA A 75 4.64 -9.62 2.28
N SER A 76 4.63 -9.08 1.06
CA SER A 76 3.40 -9.04 0.25
C SER A 76 3.07 -10.42 -0.33
N GLY A 77 4.10 -11.21 -0.61
CA GLY A 77 3.98 -12.63 -0.95
C GLY A 77 3.33 -13.46 0.17
N PHE A 78 3.55 -13.12 1.44
CA PHE A 78 2.84 -13.73 2.55
C PHE A 78 1.34 -13.45 2.43
N VAL A 79 0.95 -12.18 2.28
CA VAL A 79 -0.47 -11.81 2.15
C VAL A 79 -1.13 -12.53 0.97
N ALA A 80 -0.45 -12.59 -0.17
CA ALA A 80 -0.88 -13.36 -1.33
C ALA A 80 -0.97 -14.88 -1.06
N ALA A 81 -0.03 -15.45 -0.30
CA ALA A 81 -0.09 -16.86 0.13
C ALA A 81 -1.28 -17.12 1.05
N GLY A 82 -1.63 -16.16 1.92
CA GLY A 82 -2.87 -16.18 2.69
C GLY A 82 -4.10 -16.22 1.79
N ALA A 83 -4.16 -15.41 0.72
CA ALA A 83 -5.25 -15.46 -0.25
C ALA A 83 -5.32 -16.82 -0.98
N VAL A 84 -4.18 -17.43 -1.32
CA VAL A 84 -4.11 -18.80 -1.89
C VAL A 84 -4.72 -19.81 -0.92
N VAL A 85 -4.37 -19.74 0.36
CA VAL A 85 -4.92 -20.61 1.41
C VAL A 85 -6.43 -20.39 1.57
N ALA A 86 -6.88 -19.14 1.67
CA ALA A 86 -8.29 -18.80 1.84
C ALA A 86 -9.18 -19.32 0.71
N LEU A 87 -8.66 -19.33 -0.53
CA LEU A 87 -9.37 -19.76 -1.73
C LEU A 87 -8.94 -21.17 -2.20
N LEU A 88 -8.36 -21.98 -1.32
CA LEU A 88 -7.90 -23.31 -1.66
C LEU A 88 -9.09 -24.22 -2.04
N GLY A 89 -9.06 -24.86 -3.21
CA GLY A 89 -10.12 -25.79 -3.62
C GLY A 89 -11.40 -25.16 -4.20
N THR A 90 -11.41 -23.84 -4.41
CA THR A 90 -12.44 -23.13 -5.20
C THR A 90 -11.79 -22.35 -6.34
N PRO A 91 -12.37 -22.32 -7.56
CA PRO A 91 -11.86 -21.48 -8.65
C PRO A 91 -12.32 -20.02 -8.56
N TRP A 92 -13.29 -19.73 -7.68
CA TRP A 92 -13.90 -18.42 -7.55
C TRP A 92 -12.97 -17.39 -6.90
N PRO A 93 -13.06 -16.10 -7.29
CA PRO A 93 -12.40 -15.02 -6.58
C PRO A 93 -13.02 -14.85 -5.20
N MET A 94 -12.41 -14.05 -4.33
CA MET A 94 -13.04 -13.65 -3.06
C MET A 94 -14.43 -13.06 -3.35
N PHE A 95 -15.44 -13.48 -2.59
CA PHE A 95 -16.86 -13.16 -2.76
C PHE A 95 -17.53 -13.73 -4.02
N GLY A 96 -16.78 -14.49 -4.82
CA GLY A 96 -17.26 -15.17 -6.02
C GLY A 96 -17.92 -14.21 -7.00
N LEU A 97 -19.19 -14.46 -7.31
CA LEU A 97 -19.98 -13.66 -8.25
C LEU A 97 -20.88 -12.63 -7.57
N ASN A 98 -20.72 -12.44 -6.25
CA ASN A 98 -21.52 -11.48 -5.49
C ASN A 98 -20.83 -10.11 -5.37
N GLY A 99 -21.64 -9.09 -5.08
CA GLY A 99 -21.21 -7.71 -4.83
C GLY A 99 -20.27 -7.15 -5.90
N ASP A 100 -19.23 -6.46 -5.45
CA ASP A 100 -18.29 -5.78 -6.35
C ASP A 100 -17.50 -6.76 -7.23
N SER A 101 -17.23 -7.98 -6.74
CA SER A 101 -16.53 -8.98 -7.55
C SER A 101 -17.36 -9.44 -8.73
N GLY A 102 -18.65 -9.70 -8.52
CA GLY A 102 -19.59 -10.00 -9.61
C GLY A 102 -19.64 -8.89 -10.66
N ARG A 103 -19.72 -7.63 -10.23
CA ARG A 103 -19.73 -6.47 -11.12
C ARG A 103 -18.44 -6.30 -11.90
N ILE A 104 -17.28 -6.48 -11.26
CA ILE A 104 -15.97 -6.41 -11.92
C ILE A 104 -15.85 -7.52 -12.98
N VAL A 105 -16.26 -8.74 -12.65
CA VAL A 105 -16.25 -9.88 -13.57
C VAL A 105 -17.16 -9.62 -14.78
N GLU A 106 -18.37 -9.13 -14.55
CA GLU A 106 -19.35 -8.74 -15.57
C GLU A 106 -18.79 -7.66 -16.49
N TRP A 107 -18.28 -6.56 -15.93
CA TRP A 107 -17.78 -5.43 -16.71
C TRP A 107 -16.48 -5.74 -17.45
N ALA A 108 -15.59 -6.53 -16.85
CA ALA A 108 -14.37 -6.98 -17.52
C ALA A 108 -14.69 -7.90 -18.71
N HIS A 109 -15.71 -8.76 -18.58
CA HIS A 109 -16.16 -9.60 -19.68
C HIS A 109 -16.76 -8.76 -20.81
N ALA A 110 -17.59 -7.76 -20.48
CA ALA A 110 -18.15 -6.85 -21.48
C ALA A 110 -17.04 -6.12 -22.25
N VAL A 111 -16.08 -5.53 -21.53
CA VAL A 111 -14.97 -4.75 -22.12
C VAL A 111 -14.07 -5.61 -23.00
N ALA A 112 -13.77 -6.84 -22.59
CA ALA A 112 -12.99 -7.79 -23.40
C ALA A 112 -13.69 -8.09 -24.75
N ASN A 113 -15.01 -8.18 -24.75
CA ASN A 113 -15.82 -8.45 -25.94
C ASN A 113 -16.26 -7.19 -26.70
N GLY A 114 -15.56 -6.06 -26.51
CA GLY A 114 -15.84 -4.81 -27.22
C GLY A 114 -17.12 -4.09 -26.79
N GLN A 115 -17.76 -4.52 -25.71
CA GLN A 115 -18.93 -3.87 -25.13
C GLN A 115 -18.53 -2.84 -24.06
N PRO A 116 -19.31 -1.77 -23.85
CA PRO A 116 -19.04 -0.81 -22.80
C PRO A 116 -19.19 -1.47 -21.41
N SER A 117 -18.37 -1.03 -20.43
CA SER A 117 -18.57 -1.40 -19.04
C SER A 117 -19.88 -0.83 -18.50
N GLY A 118 -20.54 -1.54 -17.58
CA GLY A 118 -21.78 -1.06 -16.95
C GLY A 118 -21.61 0.15 -16.03
N SER A 119 -20.38 0.63 -15.81
CA SER A 119 -20.11 1.91 -15.17
C SER A 119 -18.99 2.66 -15.92
N PRO A 120 -19.29 3.73 -16.66
CA PRO A 120 -18.29 4.45 -17.44
C PRO A 120 -17.28 5.20 -16.56
N VAL A 121 -17.65 5.52 -15.33
CA VAL A 121 -16.78 6.18 -14.35
C VAL A 121 -15.88 5.19 -13.59
N TYR A 122 -16.08 3.89 -13.74
CA TYR A 122 -15.20 2.90 -13.12
C TYR A 122 -13.79 2.96 -13.73
N PRO A 123 -12.71 2.80 -12.93
CA PRO A 123 -11.36 2.81 -13.48
C PRO A 123 -11.18 1.75 -14.57
N PRO A 124 -10.72 2.12 -15.78
CA PRO A 124 -10.73 1.19 -16.91
C PRO A 124 -9.63 0.13 -16.81
N MET A 125 -8.46 0.46 -16.26
CA MET A 125 -7.29 -0.44 -16.33
C MET A 125 -7.54 -1.79 -15.63
N PRO A 126 -8.15 -1.88 -14.43
CA PRO A 126 -8.47 -3.16 -13.82
C PRO A 126 -9.39 -4.03 -14.69
N LEU A 127 -10.38 -3.43 -15.38
CA LEU A 127 -11.32 -4.16 -16.23
C LEU A 127 -10.63 -4.73 -17.47
N TYR A 128 -9.86 -3.90 -18.19
CA TYR A 128 -9.09 -4.37 -19.35
C TYR A 128 -8.05 -5.41 -18.95
N THR A 129 -7.34 -5.20 -17.84
CA THR A 129 -6.34 -6.16 -17.35
C THR A 129 -6.99 -7.50 -17.05
N LEU A 130 -8.15 -7.51 -16.38
CA LEU A 130 -8.89 -8.74 -16.10
C LEU A 130 -9.41 -9.41 -17.37
N GLY A 131 -10.00 -8.64 -18.29
CA GLY A 131 -10.50 -9.14 -19.57
C GLY A 131 -9.43 -9.85 -20.38
N TYR A 132 -8.32 -9.17 -20.67
CA TYR A 132 -7.22 -9.76 -21.46
C TYR A 132 -6.52 -10.90 -20.72
N TYR A 133 -6.34 -10.81 -19.40
CA TYR A 133 -5.78 -11.91 -18.63
C TYR A 133 -6.66 -13.16 -18.70
N ALA A 134 -7.99 -12.98 -18.68
CA ALA A 134 -8.93 -14.08 -18.84
C ALA A 134 -8.86 -14.72 -20.22
N GLU A 135 -8.77 -13.94 -21.29
CA GLU A 135 -8.59 -14.46 -22.65
C GLU A 135 -7.32 -15.30 -22.79
N TRP A 136 -6.19 -14.81 -22.25
CA TRP A 136 -4.90 -15.49 -22.42
C TRP A 136 -4.72 -16.74 -21.54
N PHE A 137 -5.28 -16.76 -20.34
CA PHE A 137 -4.97 -17.80 -19.34
C PHE A 137 -6.18 -18.64 -18.90
N HIS A 138 -7.41 -18.18 -19.16
CA HIS A 138 -8.64 -18.81 -18.66
C HIS A 138 -9.72 -18.98 -19.74
N GLY A 139 -9.36 -18.90 -21.03
CA GLY A 139 -10.29 -19.08 -22.14
C GLY A 139 -11.46 -18.07 -22.14
N GLY A 140 -11.22 -16.86 -21.64
CA GLY A 140 -12.22 -15.79 -21.52
C GLY A 140 -13.04 -15.82 -20.22
N ASN A 141 -12.79 -16.78 -19.31
CA ASN A 141 -13.46 -16.84 -18.01
C ASN A 141 -12.91 -15.78 -17.04
N THR A 142 -13.54 -14.61 -17.03
CA THR A 142 -13.15 -13.48 -16.18
C THR A 142 -13.33 -13.75 -14.69
N ALA A 143 -14.24 -14.66 -14.30
CA ALA A 143 -14.41 -15.00 -12.89
C ALA A 143 -13.18 -15.73 -12.34
N TYR A 144 -12.72 -16.78 -13.03
CA TYR A 144 -11.59 -17.58 -12.57
C TYR A 144 -10.28 -16.79 -12.69
N ALA A 145 -10.14 -15.98 -13.73
CA ALA A 145 -9.04 -15.04 -13.89
C ALA A 145 -8.93 -14.03 -12.74
N PHE A 146 -10.07 -13.60 -12.17
CA PHE A 146 -10.04 -12.57 -11.13
C PHE A 146 -9.41 -13.05 -9.84
N LYS A 147 -9.53 -14.35 -9.52
CA LYS A 147 -8.82 -14.98 -8.41
C LYS A 147 -7.31 -14.81 -8.55
N ASP A 148 -6.77 -15.05 -9.75
CA ASP A 148 -5.34 -14.92 -10.00
C ASP A 148 -4.89 -13.47 -9.86
N LEU A 149 -5.67 -12.51 -10.38
CA LEU A 149 -5.34 -11.09 -10.23
C LEU A 149 -5.41 -10.59 -8.78
N GLN A 150 -6.31 -11.13 -7.95
CA GLN A 150 -6.33 -10.87 -6.50
C GLN A 150 -5.03 -11.32 -5.84
N ILE A 151 -4.57 -12.54 -6.14
CA ILE A 151 -3.33 -13.12 -5.59
C ILE A 151 -2.10 -12.37 -6.12
N LEU A 152 -2.02 -12.14 -7.43
CA LEU A 152 -0.89 -11.47 -8.08
C LEU A 152 -0.81 -9.99 -7.69
N GLY A 153 -1.94 -9.31 -7.59
CA GLY A 153 -2.01 -7.92 -7.13
C GLY A 153 -1.52 -7.79 -5.69
N ALA A 154 -1.97 -8.68 -4.79
CA ALA A 154 -1.46 -8.74 -3.42
C ALA A 154 0.05 -9.01 -3.39
N ALA A 155 0.56 -9.93 -4.22
CA ALA A 155 1.99 -10.23 -4.28
C ALA A 155 2.81 -9.02 -4.80
N ALA A 156 2.32 -8.31 -5.81
CA ALA A 156 3.01 -7.17 -6.42
C ALA A 156 3.07 -5.92 -5.52
N PHE A 157 2.21 -5.82 -4.50
CA PHE A 157 2.09 -4.68 -3.60
C PHE A 157 3.44 -4.23 -3.00
N GLY A 158 4.11 -5.12 -2.26
CA GLY A 158 5.38 -4.82 -1.58
C GLY A 158 6.50 -4.39 -2.52
N PRO A 159 6.75 -5.13 -3.63
CA PRO A 159 7.70 -4.72 -4.66
C PRO A 159 7.43 -3.32 -5.24
N LEU A 160 6.19 -3.02 -5.60
CA LEU A 160 5.81 -1.73 -6.18
C LEU A 160 6.04 -0.59 -5.17
N VAL A 161 5.57 -0.76 -3.93
CA VAL A 161 5.75 0.24 -2.86
C VAL A 161 7.22 0.48 -2.58
N TYR A 162 8.01 -0.60 -2.49
CA TYR A 162 9.44 -0.50 -2.28
C TYR A 162 10.12 0.29 -3.40
N LEU A 163 9.83 -0.02 -4.66
CA LEU A 163 10.40 0.68 -5.81
C LEU A 163 10.01 2.16 -5.83
N ALA A 164 8.76 2.50 -5.50
CA ALA A 164 8.31 3.87 -5.44
C ALA A 164 9.07 4.68 -4.36
N TRP A 165 9.23 4.12 -3.15
CA TRP A 165 9.99 4.76 -2.09
C TRP A 165 11.50 4.80 -2.35
N ARG A 166 12.05 3.90 -3.17
CA ARG A 166 13.47 3.92 -3.57
C ARG A 166 13.84 5.13 -4.42
N MET A 167 12.88 5.85 -4.99
CA MET A 167 13.12 7.16 -5.63
C MET A 167 13.58 8.22 -4.63
N LEU A 168 13.26 8.06 -3.34
CA LEU A 168 13.46 9.06 -2.29
C LEU A 168 14.37 8.59 -1.15
N LEU A 169 14.33 7.30 -0.83
CA LEU A 169 14.94 6.73 0.37
C LEU A 169 15.94 5.63 0.04
N SER A 170 16.96 5.45 0.90
CA SER A 170 17.92 4.34 0.81
C SER A 170 17.22 2.98 1.02
N PRO A 171 17.83 1.84 0.63
CA PRO A 171 17.19 0.52 0.66
C PRO A 171 16.47 0.17 1.97
N VAL A 172 17.20 0.21 3.09
CA VAL A 172 16.62 -0.14 4.40
C VAL A 172 15.57 0.89 4.83
N ARG A 173 15.76 2.17 4.50
CA ARG A 173 14.79 3.23 4.82
C ARG A 173 13.51 3.13 3.98
N ALA A 174 13.61 2.74 2.72
CA ALA A 174 12.45 2.50 1.87
C ALA A 174 11.61 1.33 2.41
N LEU A 175 12.27 0.27 2.89
CA LEU A 175 11.59 -0.83 3.58
C LEU A 175 10.95 -0.37 4.91
N ALA A 176 11.72 0.27 5.78
CA ALA A 176 11.28 0.64 7.13
C ALA A 176 10.21 1.75 7.15
N PHE A 177 10.37 2.78 6.33
CA PHE A 177 9.55 3.99 6.39
C PHE A 177 8.53 4.10 5.25
N GLY A 178 8.70 3.28 4.20
CA GLY A 178 7.77 3.22 3.08
C GLY A 178 6.90 1.97 3.13
N VAL A 179 7.53 0.80 3.09
CA VAL A 179 6.82 -0.49 3.01
C VAL A 179 6.05 -0.80 4.29
N VAL A 180 6.65 -0.69 5.47
CA VAL A 180 5.96 -1.03 6.74
C VAL A 180 4.65 -0.23 6.92
N PRO A 181 4.62 1.11 6.79
CA PRO A 181 3.37 1.87 6.83
C PRO A 181 2.33 1.42 5.79
N ALA A 182 2.75 1.07 4.58
CA ALA A 182 1.83 0.68 3.50
C ALA A 182 1.10 -0.63 3.79
N PHE A 183 1.69 -1.53 4.59
CA PHE A 183 1.06 -2.81 4.93
C PHE A 183 -0.18 -2.67 5.82
N ALA A 184 -0.39 -1.52 6.44
CA ALA A 184 -1.66 -1.20 7.09
C ALA A 184 -2.82 -1.02 6.10
N LEU A 185 -2.56 -1.03 4.79
CA LEU A 185 -3.55 -0.79 3.73
C LEU A 185 -3.56 -1.89 2.66
N ILE A 186 -2.76 -2.94 2.80
CA ILE A 186 -2.77 -4.03 1.83
C ILE A 186 -4.14 -4.72 1.84
N ASP A 187 -4.70 -4.92 0.65
CA ASP A 187 -6.02 -5.52 0.46
C ASP A 187 -5.95 -6.54 -0.68
N SER A 188 -6.21 -7.81 -0.38
CA SER A 188 -6.23 -8.89 -1.36
C SER A 188 -7.56 -8.97 -2.14
N TYR A 189 -8.63 -8.35 -1.64
CA TYR A 189 -9.94 -8.36 -2.30
C TYR A 189 -9.93 -7.47 -3.55
N LYS A 190 -9.43 -6.23 -3.41
CA LYS A 190 -9.30 -5.25 -4.49
C LYS A 190 -7.89 -4.66 -4.51
N PRO A 191 -6.89 -5.40 -5.01
CA PRO A 191 -5.48 -5.03 -4.85
C PRO A 191 -5.04 -3.83 -5.69
N TYR A 192 -5.94 -3.14 -6.40
CA TYR A 192 -5.60 -1.97 -7.22
C TYR A 192 -5.83 -0.65 -6.47
N SER A 193 -6.93 -0.52 -5.71
CA SER A 193 -7.30 0.77 -5.10
C SER A 193 -6.25 1.23 -4.10
N GLN A 194 -5.98 0.44 -3.05
CA GLN A 194 -5.02 0.82 -2.02
C GLN A 194 -3.58 0.87 -2.56
N THR A 195 -3.25 -0.01 -3.51
CA THR A 195 -1.97 0.03 -4.22
C THR A 195 -1.74 1.39 -4.87
N VAL A 196 -2.74 1.95 -5.56
CA VAL A 196 -2.59 3.29 -6.15
C VAL A 196 -2.32 4.34 -5.08
N LEU A 197 -3.04 4.35 -3.96
CA LEU A 197 -2.79 5.29 -2.88
C LEU A 197 -1.35 5.21 -2.38
N VAL A 198 -0.87 3.99 -2.09
CA VAL A 198 0.46 3.82 -1.48
C VAL A 198 1.62 4.16 -2.42
N LEU A 199 1.39 4.06 -3.74
CA LEU A 199 2.32 4.49 -4.79
C LEU A 199 2.21 6.00 -5.09
N LEU A 200 0.99 6.55 -5.05
CA LEU A 200 0.70 7.93 -5.40
C LEU A 200 1.50 8.88 -4.51
N ILE A 201 1.53 8.65 -3.19
CA ILE A 201 2.25 9.52 -2.25
C ILE A 201 3.74 9.67 -2.60
N PRO A 202 4.56 8.60 -2.63
CA PRO A 202 5.98 8.73 -2.97
C PRO A 202 6.22 9.25 -4.40
N VAL A 203 5.36 8.94 -5.37
CA VAL A 203 5.46 9.48 -6.73
C VAL A 203 5.27 11.00 -6.75
N LEU A 204 4.24 11.51 -6.08
CA LEU A 204 3.98 12.95 -5.99
C LEU A 204 5.09 13.68 -5.22
N VAL A 205 5.58 13.10 -4.13
CA VAL A 205 6.72 13.65 -3.40
C VAL A 205 7.97 13.70 -4.29
N ALA A 206 8.28 12.62 -5.01
CA ALA A 206 9.41 12.58 -5.92
C ALA A 206 9.28 13.61 -7.05
N MET A 207 8.07 13.81 -7.56
CA MET A 207 7.76 14.83 -8.55
C MET A 207 8.00 16.25 -7.99
N VAL A 208 7.56 16.56 -6.77
CA VAL A 208 7.81 17.87 -6.13
C VAL A 208 9.31 18.07 -5.84
N VAL A 209 10.02 17.03 -5.42
CA VAL A 209 11.48 17.07 -5.22
C VAL A 209 12.21 17.33 -6.54
N ALA A 210 11.77 16.71 -7.63
CA ALA A 210 12.31 16.94 -8.98
C ALA A 210 11.99 18.35 -9.49
N LEU A 211 10.75 18.83 -9.29
CA LEU A 211 10.34 20.20 -9.62
C LEU A 211 11.24 21.23 -8.95
N ARG A 212 11.51 21.06 -7.65
CA ARG A 212 12.43 21.96 -6.91
C ARG A 212 13.83 22.04 -7.54
N ARG A 213 14.31 20.93 -8.10
CA ARG A 213 15.66 20.81 -8.69
C ARG A 213 15.72 21.15 -10.18
N SER A 214 14.57 21.28 -10.84
CA SER A 214 14.46 21.49 -12.28
C SER A 214 15.27 22.68 -12.81
N GLY A 215 15.45 23.74 -12.02
CA GLY A 215 16.18 24.94 -12.42
C GLY A 215 17.65 24.68 -12.81
N THR A 216 18.29 23.69 -12.20
CA THR A 216 19.71 23.36 -12.45
C THR A 216 19.91 22.18 -13.39
N GLU A 217 18.85 21.50 -13.82
CA GLU A 217 18.94 20.34 -14.70
C GLU A 217 19.04 20.73 -16.19
N GLY A 218 19.64 19.86 -17.01
CA GLY A 218 19.59 19.99 -18.46
C GLY A 218 18.18 19.76 -19.02
N TRP A 219 17.86 20.37 -20.16
CA TRP A 219 16.51 20.31 -20.76
C TRP A 219 16.03 18.89 -21.07
N ARG A 220 16.86 18.07 -21.72
CA ARG A 220 16.48 16.69 -22.08
C ARG A 220 16.11 15.84 -20.86
N PRO A 221 16.97 15.67 -19.83
CA PRO A 221 16.60 14.88 -18.66
C PRO A 221 15.42 15.47 -17.88
N LEU A 222 15.27 16.80 -17.89
CA LEU A 222 14.13 17.46 -17.26
C LEU A 222 12.81 17.09 -17.94
N LEU A 223 12.74 17.20 -19.27
CA LEU A 223 11.52 16.88 -20.04
C LEU A 223 11.19 15.39 -19.95
N LEU A 224 12.21 14.52 -19.99
CA LEU A 224 12.01 13.07 -19.83
C LEU A 224 11.52 12.70 -18.43
N LYS A 225 12.05 13.34 -17.38
CA LYS A 225 11.55 13.14 -16.01
C LYS A 225 10.11 13.64 -15.86
N GLY A 226 9.79 14.82 -16.39
CA GLY A 226 8.44 15.36 -16.39
C GLY A 226 7.47 14.40 -17.07
N ALA A 227 7.77 14.01 -18.31
CA ALA A 227 6.97 13.04 -19.07
C ALA A 227 6.84 11.69 -18.32
N GLY A 228 7.91 11.19 -17.71
CA GLY A 228 7.91 9.96 -16.92
C GLY A 228 6.96 10.04 -15.71
N PHE A 229 7.00 11.13 -14.93
CA PHE A 229 6.05 11.34 -13.84
C PHE A 229 4.61 11.45 -14.34
N GLY A 230 4.38 12.19 -15.43
CA GLY A 230 3.08 12.33 -16.07
C GLY A 230 2.48 10.99 -16.51
N ALA A 231 3.27 10.16 -17.19
CA ALA A 231 2.86 8.83 -17.63
C ALA A 231 2.55 7.90 -16.46
N VAL A 232 3.40 7.87 -15.42
CA VAL A 232 3.16 7.07 -14.21
C VAL A 232 1.88 7.53 -13.50
N LEU A 233 1.65 8.83 -13.34
CA LEU A 233 0.42 9.36 -12.76
C LEU A 233 -0.80 9.03 -13.63
N GLY A 234 -0.66 9.04 -14.96
CA GLY A 234 -1.72 8.63 -15.87
C GLY A 234 -2.09 7.15 -15.69
N VAL A 235 -1.10 6.27 -15.60
CA VAL A 235 -1.31 4.84 -15.31
C VAL A 235 -1.99 4.63 -13.96
N LEU A 236 -1.52 5.31 -12.91
CA LEU A 236 -2.14 5.27 -11.58
C LEU A 236 -3.59 5.77 -11.63
N PHE A 237 -3.87 6.83 -12.38
CA PHE A 237 -5.21 7.39 -12.54
C PHE A 237 -6.17 6.44 -13.26
N LEU A 238 -5.72 5.77 -14.32
CA LEU A 238 -6.48 4.72 -15.02
C LEU A 238 -6.67 3.47 -14.17
N THR A 239 -5.77 3.21 -13.20
CA THR A 239 -5.87 2.10 -12.25
C THR A 239 -6.88 2.40 -11.15
N TYR A 240 -6.82 3.60 -10.57
CA TYR A 240 -7.79 4.09 -9.60
C TYR A 240 -7.68 5.62 -9.43
N SER A 241 -8.67 6.36 -9.91
CA SER A 241 -8.67 7.83 -9.93
C SER A 241 -9.02 8.49 -8.59
N GLY A 242 -9.70 7.77 -7.68
CA GLY A 242 -10.30 8.36 -6.48
C GLY A 242 -9.32 9.07 -5.53
N TRP A 243 -8.06 8.60 -5.42
CA TRP A 243 -7.07 9.16 -4.50
C TRP A 243 -6.50 10.52 -4.92
N PHE A 244 -6.63 10.87 -6.21
CA PHE A 244 -6.09 12.11 -6.76
C PHE A 244 -6.83 13.33 -6.21
N LEU A 245 -8.16 13.23 -6.07
CA LEU A 245 -9.02 14.32 -5.63
C LEU A 245 -8.62 14.82 -4.23
N TRP A 246 -8.41 13.91 -3.29
CA TRP A 246 -8.09 14.24 -1.89
C TRP A 246 -6.69 14.82 -1.73
N SER A 247 -5.78 14.47 -2.64
CA SER A 247 -4.39 14.91 -2.62
C SER A 247 -4.18 16.24 -3.36
N ALA A 248 -5.08 16.61 -4.28
CA ALA A 248 -4.86 17.64 -5.29
C ALA A 248 -4.46 19.00 -4.71
N ALA A 249 -5.23 19.54 -3.76
CA ALA A 249 -4.96 20.86 -3.18
C ALA A 249 -3.62 20.88 -2.41
N GLY A 250 -3.34 19.82 -1.66
CA GLY A 250 -2.08 19.67 -0.91
C GLY A 250 -0.85 19.59 -1.82
N VAL A 251 -0.95 18.84 -2.92
CA VAL A 251 0.12 18.73 -3.91
C VAL A 251 0.32 20.05 -4.65
N LEU A 252 -0.76 20.73 -5.04
CA LEU A 252 -0.69 22.04 -5.69
C LEU A 252 0.01 23.06 -4.78
N PHE A 253 -0.36 23.11 -3.49
CA PHE A 253 0.31 23.94 -2.50
C PHE A 253 1.81 23.64 -2.42
N ALA A 254 2.19 22.36 -2.31
CA ALA A 254 3.59 21.97 -2.25
C ALA A 254 4.35 22.29 -3.55
N ALA A 255 3.72 22.08 -4.71
CA ALA A 255 4.30 22.39 -6.01
C ALA A 255 4.56 23.89 -6.15
N LEU A 256 3.61 24.75 -5.74
CA LEU A 256 3.77 26.21 -5.73
C LEU A 256 4.88 26.63 -4.76
N LEU A 257 4.92 26.05 -3.55
CA LEU A 257 5.93 26.40 -2.55
C LEU A 257 7.36 26.07 -3.02
N TYR A 258 7.53 24.94 -3.72
CA TYR A 258 8.83 24.47 -4.18
C TYR A 258 9.12 24.74 -5.65
N PHE A 259 8.24 25.48 -6.34
CA PHE A 259 8.48 25.91 -7.70
C PHE A 259 9.74 26.79 -7.75
N PRO A 260 10.59 26.66 -8.78
CA PRO A 260 11.83 27.43 -8.90
C PRO A 260 11.58 28.90 -9.31
N TRP A 261 10.92 29.66 -8.42
CA TRP A 261 10.50 31.04 -8.66
C TRP A 261 11.64 32.02 -8.84
N LYS A 262 12.82 31.80 -8.26
CA LYS A 262 13.93 32.77 -8.38
C LYS A 262 14.80 32.48 -9.60
N THR A 263 15.10 31.21 -9.85
CA THR A 263 16.02 30.78 -10.91
C THR A 263 15.46 29.55 -11.60
N GLY A 264 15.24 29.60 -12.92
CA GLY A 264 14.77 28.45 -13.70
C GLY A 264 13.26 28.29 -13.82
N ARG A 265 12.47 29.37 -13.77
CA ARG A 265 11.00 29.35 -13.95
C ARG A 265 10.56 28.62 -15.23
N LEU A 266 11.21 28.91 -16.35
CA LEU A 266 10.90 28.27 -17.64
C LEU A 266 11.12 26.75 -17.58
N LYS A 267 12.17 26.31 -16.91
CA LYS A 267 12.46 24.89 -16.69
C LYS A 267 11.44 24.24 -15.78
N GLY A 268 11.03 24.91 -14.70
CA GLY A 268 9.94 24.45 -13.84
C GLY A 268 8.62 24.32 -14.60
N ALA A 269 8.26 25.32 -15.41
CA ALA A 269 7.07 25.30 -16.25
C ALA A 269 7.13 24.19 -17.31
N ALA A 270 8.27 23.98 -17.96
CA ALA A 270 8.44 22.90 -18.93
C ALA A 270 8.41 21.50 -18.30
N PHE A 271 8.92 21.34 -17.08
CA PHE A 271 8.80 20.10 -16.32
C PHE A 271 7.32 19.79 -16.03
N MET A 272 6.56 20.77 -15.55
CA MET A 272 5.13 20.61 -15.30
C MET A 272 4.32 20.40 -16.59
N GLY A 273 4.66 21.14 -17.65
CA GLY A 273 4.02 21.02 -18.96
C GLY A 273 4.25 19.66 -19.61
N SER A 274 5.47 19.12 -19.55
CA SER A 274 5.77 17.76 -20.04
C SER A 274 5.08 16.68 -19.21
N ALA A 275 4.99 16.84 -17.88
CA ALA A 275 4.21 15.95 -17.02
C ALA A 275 2.71 15.99 -17.36
N LEU A 276 2.13 17.18 -17.53
CA LEU A 276 0.74 17.33 -17.92
C LEU A 276 0.46 16.73 -19.29
N ALA A 277 1.31 17.00 -20.28
CA ALA A 277 1.16 16.46 -21.63
C ALA A 277 1.18 14.93 -21.63
N ALA A 278 2.15 14.31 -20.96
CA ALA A 278 2.23 12.85 -20.87
C ALA A 278 1.05 12.26 -20.09
N PHE A 279 0.60 12.91 -19.01
CA PHE A 279 -0.60 12.51 -18.28
C PHE A 279 -1.84 12.52 -19.18
N LEU A 280 -2.04 13.59 -19.96
CA LEU A 280 -3.18 13.73 -20.86
C LEU A 280 -3.13 12.72 -22.02
N VAL A 281 -1.94 12.39 -22.53
CA VAL A 281 -1.77 11.33 -23.53
C VAL A 281 -2.22 9.97 -22.97
N VAL A 282 -1.88 9.66 -21.73
CA VAL A 282 -2.21 8.37 -21.11
C VAL A 282 -3.67 8.32 -20.63
N ALA A 283 -4.10 9.33 -19.88
CA ALA A 283 -5.35 9.30 -19.12
C ALA A 283 -6.36 10.37 -19.53
N GLY A 284 -6.04 11.25 -20.50
CA GLY A 284 -6.89 12.40 -20.86
C GLY A 284 -8.29 12.01 -21.31
N ARG A 285 -8.44 10.91 -22.06
CA ARG A 285 -9.76 10.41 -22.47
C ARG A 285 -10.62 10.03 -21.27
N TYR A 286 -10.05 9.31 -20.30
CA TYR A 286 -10.78 8.91 -19.09
C TYR A 286 -11.00 10.10 -18.13
N LEU A 287 -10.07 11.05 -18.06
CA LEU A 287 -10.29 12.31 -17.35
C LEU A 287 -11.53 13.04 -17.89
N MET A 288 -11.70 13.10 -19.21
CA MET A 288 -12.89 13.71 -19.82
C MET A 288 -14.19 12.99 -19.43
N VAL A 289 -14.18 11.66 -19.36
CA VAL A 289 -15.31 10.86 -18.86
C VAL A 289 -15.61 11.22 -17.41
N MET A 290 -14.60 11.25 -16.54
CA MET A 290 -14.77 11.63 -15.13
C MET A 290 -15.33 13.05 -14.97
N LEU A 291 -14.88 14.01 -15.79
CA LEU A 291 -15.35 15.39 -15.73
C LEU A 291 -16.79 15.57 -16.21
N LYS A 292 -17.26 14.74 -17.15
CA LYS A 292 -18.61 14.82 -17.72
C LYS A 292 -19.63 13.97 -16.95
N GLU A 293 -19.28 12.72 -16.70
CA GLU A 293 -20.20 11.69 -16.20
C GLU A 293 -20.06 11.48 -14.69
N GLY A 294 -18.89 11.80 -14.12
CA GLY A 294 -18.65 11.72 -12.68
C GLY A 294 -19.44 12.74 -11.86
N GLN A 295 -19.91 13.84 -12.47
CA GLN A 295 -20.67 14.88 -11.77
C GLN A 295 -22.09 14.44 -11.38
N THR A 296 -22.69 13.56 -12.16
CA THR A 296 -24.09 13.12 -11.99
C THR A 296 -24.19 11.69 -11.45
N THR A 297 -23.09 10.94 -11.46
CA THR A 297 -23.07 9.58 -10.92
C THR A 297 -23.13 9.61 -9.40
N LYS A 298 -24.30 9.26 -8.85
CA LYS A 298 -24.49 9.05 -7.41
C LYS A 298 -24.20 7.60 -7.05
N ASP A 299 -23.56 7.39 -5.91
CA ASP A 299 -23.30 6.07 -5.36
C ASP A 299 -23.98 6.00 -4.00
N TYR A 300 -25.00 5.16 -3.95
CA TYR A 300 -25.97 5.07 -2.86
C TYR A 300 -25.58 4.04 -1.80
N ASN A 301 -24.40 3.42 -1.89
CA ASN A 301 -23.99 2.40 -0.94
C ASN A 301 -23.57 3.01 0.40
N PHE A 302 -24.23 2.57 1.48
CA PHE A 302 -23.87 2.92 2.84
C PHE A 302 -22.71 2.05 3.33
N ARG A 303 -21.68 2.68 3.90
CA ARG A 303 -20.53 2.00 4.53
C ARG A 303 -20.60 2.15 6.04
N PHE A 304 -19.85 1.31 6.76
CA PHE A 304 -19.70 1.38 8.21
C PHE A 304 -19.47 2.81 8.71
N ASP A 305 -18.45 3.49 8.17
CA ASP A 305 -18.03 4.80 8.68
C ASP A 305 -19.04 5.91 8.39
N ASN A 306 -20.00 5.70 7.47
CA ASN A 306 -20.98 6.72 7.09
C ASN A 306 -21.86 7.16 8.29
N PHE A 307 -21.97 6.32 9.32
CA PHE A 307 -22.76 6.58 10.53
C PHE A 307 -21.92 7.10 11.71
N THR A 308 -20.65 7.46 11.46
CA THR A 308 -19.73 7.95 12.50
C THR A 308 -19.34 9.41 12.27
N ASP A 309 -18.85 10.08 13.32
CA ASP A 309 -18.44 11.49 13.22
C ASP A 309 -17.21 11.64 12.31
N PRO A 310 -17.26 12.51 11.28
CA PRO A 310 -16.17 12.66 10.33
C PRO A 310 -14.89 13.21 10.97
N ALA A 311 -14.94 13.94 12.08
CA ALA A 311 -13.75 14.46 12.75
C ALA A 311 -12.89 13.36 13.39
N TYR A 312 -13.37 12.11 13.41
CA TYR A 312 -12.57 10.95 13.79
C TYR A 312 -12.18 10.11 12.56
N TYR A 313 -10.91 9.71 12.42
CA TYR A 313 -10.45 8.96 11.24
C TYR A 313 -9.59 7.71 11.53
N LEU A 314 -9.50 7.26 12.78
CA LEU A 314 -8.43 6.34 13.21
C LEU A 314 -8.92 5.07 13.93
N MET A 315 -9.99 4.49 13.39
CA MET A 315 -10.30 3.08 13.60
C MET A 315 -10.03 2.33 12.31
N TRP A 316 -9.42 1.15 12.43
CA TRP A 316 -9.12 0.27 11.30
C TRP A 316 -10.42 -0.32 10.76
N ARG A 317 -11.18 0.51 10.04
CA ARG A 317 -12.52 0.27 9.54
C ARG A 317 -12.51 0.55 8.04
N THR A 318 -13.25 -0.26 7.31
CA THR A 318 -13.15 -0.34 5.86
C THR A 318 -14.54 -0.40 5.25
N ASP A 319 -14.62 -0.59 3.93
CA ASP A 319 -15.82 -0.45 3.12
C ASP A 319 -16.86 -1.57 3.25
N MET A 320 -16.73 -2.46 4.25
CA MET A 320 -17.63 -3.61 4.43
C MET A 320 -18.74 -3.36 5.46
N PRO A 321 -19.88 -4.05 5.33
CA PRO A 321 -20.95 -4.06 6.33
C PRO A 321 -20.45 -4.47 7.72
N GLY A 322 -21.01 -3.83 8.74
CA GLY A 322 -20.77 -4.17 10.13
C GLY A 322 -21.56 -3.24 11.05
N LYS A 323 -21.91 -3.73 12.24
CA LYS A 323 -22.61 -2.90 13.24
C LYS A 323 -21.64 -1.89 13.84
N VAL A 324 -22.00 -0.61 13.80
CA VAL A 324 -21.33 0.41 14.60
C VAL A 324 -21.63 0.07 16.06
N GLY A 325 -20.59 -0.24 16.84
CA GLY A 325 -20.71 -0.33 18.29
C GLY A 325 -20.97 1.04 18.92
N ASP A 326 -20.86 1.16 20.23
CA ASP A 326 -21.05 2.45 20.91
C ASP A 326 -20.15 3.54 20.29
N TRP A 327 -20.76 4.69 19.97
CA TRP A 327 -20.08 5.84 19.36
C TRP A 327 -20.35 7.12 20.16
N PRO A 328 -19.29 7.87 20.56
CA PRO A 328 -17.87 7.52 20.42
C PRO A 328 -17.51 6.25 21.21
N PRO A 329 -16.43 5.52 20.85
CA PRO A 329 -15.99 4.36 21.60
C PRO A 329 -15.74 4.74 23.07
N PRO A 330 -16.27 3.99 24.06
CA PRO A 330 -16.06 4.29 25.46
C PRO A 330 -14.58 4.09 25.86
N GLY A 331 -14.02 5.05 26.58
CA GLY A 331 -12.60 5.08 26.98
C GLY A 331 -11.73 5.98 26.11
N GLU A 332 -10.44 6.08 26.48
CA GLU A 332 -9.42 6.94 25.85
C GLU A 332 -9.63 8.46 26.02
N PHE A 333 -9.06 9.29 25.14
CA PHE A 333 -9.10 10.75 25.22
C PHE A 333 -10.34 11.29 24.49
N GLY A 334 -11.52 11.17 25.12
CA GLY A 334 -12.79 11.60 24.51
C GLY A 334 -13.17 10.78 23.27
N GLY A 335 -12.89 9.47 23.28
CA GLY A 335 -13.06 8.58 22.13
C GLY A 335 -11.88 8.55 21.16
N VAL A 336 -10.80 9.30 21.43
CA VAL A 336 -9.59 9.34 20.60
C VAL A 336 -8.54 8.31 21.02
N GLY A 337 -8.27 7.40 20.09
CA GLY A 337 -7.20 6.38 20.09
C GLY A 337 -5.85 6.84 20.63
N LEU A 338 -5.17 6.04 21.46
CA LEU A 338 -3.72 6.25 21.70
C LEU A 338 -2.94 6.28 20.37
N PHE A 339 -3.30 5.38 19.45
CA PHE A 339 -2.76 5.35 18.10
C PHE A 339 -2.97 6.68 17.35
N ALA A 340 -4.13 7.31 17.56
CA ALA A 340 -4.46 8.59 16.96
C ALA A 340 -3.68 9.75 17.57
N LEU A 341 -3.58 9.78 18.90
CA LEU A 341 -2.75 10.75 19.62
C LEU A 341 -1.30 10.71 19.14
N VAL A 342 -0.72 9.51 19.03
CA VAL A 342 0.65 9.33 18.50
C VAL A 342 0.76 9.90 17.08
N THR A 343 -0.21 9.65 16.22
CA THR A 343 -0.22 10.15 14.85
C THR A 343 -0.23 11.68 14.79
N PHE A 344 -1.04 12.35 15.62
CA PHE A 344 -1.08 13.81 15.71
C PHE A 344 0.21 14.40 16.30
N VAL A 345 0.76 13.79 17.35
CA VAL A 345 2.07 14.20 17.92
C VAL A 345 3.16 14.08 16.86
N CYS A 346 3.18 12.98 16.10
CA CYS A 346 4.14 12.79 15.03
C CYS A 346 3.93 13.75 13.85
N LEU A 347 2.69 14.12 13.51
CA LEU A 347 2.42 15.18 12.53
C LEU A 347 3.08 16.50 12.96
N GLY A 348 2.83 16.94 14.20
CA GLY A 348 3.44 18.16 14.76
C GLY A 348 4.97 18.08 14.80
N ALA A 349 5.52 16.96 15.29
CA ALA A 349 6.96 16.73 15.35
C ALA A 349 7.61 16.67 13.96
N ALA A 350 6.97 16.04 12.96
CA ALA A 350 7.48 15.98 11.60
C ALA A 350 7.58 17.38 10.98
N ILE A 351 6.52 18.18 11.13
CA ILE A 351 6.49 19.58 10.67
C ILE A 351 7.61 20.37 11.36
N TRP A 352 7.71 20.29 12.69
CA TRP A 352 8.74 21.00 13.45
C TRP A 352 10.17 20.63 13.02
N LEU A 353 10.44 19.34 12.85
CA LEU A 353 11.78 18.85 12.50
C LEU A 353 12.11 19.07 11.02
N GLY A 354 11.10 19.15 10.16
CA GLY A 354 11.21 18.95 8.72
C GLY A 354 10.54 20.01 7.83
N LEU A 355 10.11 21.16 8.36
CA LEU A 355 9.38 22.21 7.62
C LEU A 355 10.06 22.67 6.31
N ARG A 356 11.39 22.52 6.20
CA ARG A 356 12.17 22.89 5.00
C ARG A 356 12.36 21.74 4.00
N LYS A 357 11.88 20.54 4.30
CA LYS A 357 12.07 19.33 3.51
C LYS A 357 10.81 19.07 2.67
N PRO A 358 10.91 19.04 1.33
CA PRO A 358 9.75 18.78 0.47
C PRO A 358 9.01 17.50 0.80
N LEU A 359 9.76 16.44 1.16
CA LEU A 359 9.20 15.17 1.62
C LEU A 359 8.17 15.33 2.75
N VAL A 360 8.48 16.12 3.78
CA VAL A 360 7.59 16.33 4.93
C VAL A 360 6.42 17.23 4.55
N VAL A 361 6.71 18.37 3.90
CA VAL A 361 5.69 19.37 3.58
C VAL A 361 4.66 18.82 2.59
N THR A 362 5.08 18.08 1.56
CA THR A 362 4.15 17.49 0.61
C THR A 362 3.21 16.49 1.28
N ILE A 363 3.73 15.61 2.16
CA ILE A 363 2.90 14.62 2.85
C ILE A 363 1.95 15.30 3.86
N ALA A 364 2.44 16.26 4.62
CA ALA A 364 1.61 17.04 5.54
C ALA A 364 0.52 17.85 4.79
N ALA A 365 0.85 18.44 3.64
CA ALA A 365 -0.12 19.15 2.82
C ALA A 365 -1.17 18.21 2.22
N MET A 366 -0.77 17.00 1.79
CA MET A 366 -1.72 15.96 1.35
C MET A 366 -2.63 15.48 2.48
N PHE A 367 -2.10 15.36 3.69
CA PHE A 367 -2.89 15.06 4.89
C PHE A 367 -3.94 16.15 5.15
N ILE A 368 -3.51 17.41 5.20
CA ILE A 368 -4.40 18.56 5.44
C ILE A 368 -5.45 18.68 4.33
N SER A 369 -5.05 18.48 3.07
CA SER A 369 -5.94 18.47 1.91
C SER A 369 -7.04 17.42 2.05
N ALA A 370 -6.67 16.18 2.37
CA ALA A 370 -7.63 15.10 2.61
C ALA A 370 -8.55 15.41 3.80
N TRP A 371 -8.02 16.02 4.86
CA TRP A 371 -8.77 16.41 6.05
C TRP A 371 -9.83 17.47 5.76
N VAL A 372 -9.45 18.55 5.07
CA VAL A 372 -10.38 19.64 4.72
C VAL A 372 -11.44 19.14 3.74
N MET A 373 -11.04 18.38 2.71
CA MET A 373 -11.99 17.79 1.75
C MET A 373 -12.97 16.85 2.44
N ARG A 374 -12.50 16.07 3.41
CA ARG A 374 -13.35 15.20 4.22
C ARG A 374 -14.44 16.00 4.95
N MET A 375 -14.07 17.07 5.65
CA MET A 375 -15.03 17.92 6.37
C MET A 375 -16.03 18.57 5.41
N TYR A 376 -15.54 19.11 4.30
CA TYR A 376 -16.38 19.74 3.28
C TYR A 376 -17.40 18.75 2.71
N ILE A 377 -16.98 17.54 2.36
CA ILE A 377 -17.90 16.53 1.80
C ILE A 377 -18.90 16.06 2.85
N ALA A 378 -18.42 15.78 4.07
CA ALA A 378 -19.30 15.33 5.15
C ALA A 378 -20.36 16.37 5.51
N SER A 379 -20.04 17.68 5.46
CA SER A 379 -21.03 18.73 5.75
C SER A 379 -22.13 18.85 4.69
N HIS A 380 -21.93 18.33 3.48
CA HIS A 380 -22.91 18.36 2.38
C HIS A 380 -23.53 16.99 2.09
N MET A 381 -23.16 15.94 2.84
CA MET A 381 -23.50 14.56 2.47
C MET A 381 -25.01 14.28 2.48
N TYR A 382 -25.74 14.91 3.40
CA TYR A 382 -27.20 14.77 3.49
C TYR A 382 -27.90 15.45 2.31
N GLU A 383 -27.49 16.67 1.96
CA GLU A 383 -28.05 17.42 0.83
C GLU A 383 -27.73 16.74 -0.51
N THR A 384 -26.48 16.36 -0.72
CA THR A 384 -26.00 15.82 -2.00
C THR A 384 -26.29 14.33 -2.17
N GLN A 385 -26.65 13.64 -1.08
CA GLN A 385 -26.81 12.18 -1.03
C GLN A 385 -25.50 11.43 -1.39
N THR A 386 -24.34 12.03 -1.08
CA THR A 386 -22.99 11.49 -1.38
C THR A 386 -22.29 10.92 -0.14
N VAL A 387 -23.04 10.17 0.66
CA VAL A 387 -22.67 9.73 2.03
C VAL A 387 -21.32 8.99 2.11
N GLN A 388 -20.90 8.31 1.04
CA GLN A 388 -19.70 7.49 1.03
C GLN A 388 -18.36 8.21 0.74
N LEU A 389 -18.38 9.47 0.28
CA LEU A 389 -17.17 10.06 -0.28
C LEU A 389 -16.13 10.40 0.79
N TYR A 390 -16.57 10.87 1.96
CA TYR A 390 -15.65 11.28 3.03
C TYR A 390 -14.94 10.07 3.66
N THR A 391 -15.60 8.91 3.78
CA THR A 391 -15.02 7.71 4.40
C THR A 391 -13.85 7.16 3.58
N ARG A 392 -13.82 7.41 2.27
CA ARG A 392 -12.66 7.09 1.42
C ARG A 392 -11.40 7.81 1.88
N THR A 393 -11.49 9.00 2.48
CA THR A 393 -10.32 9.77 2.96
C THR A 393 -9.59 9.11 4.14
N ASN A 394 -10.22 8.18 4.89
CA ASN A 394 -9.62 7.49 6.04
C ASN A 394 -8.26 6.86 5.70
N ASN A 395 -8.20 6.10 4.61
CA ASN A 395 -6.98 5.39 4.21
C ASN A 395 -5.83 6.36 3.88
N GLN A 396 -6.13 7.47 3.21
CA GLN A 396 -5.12 8.46 2.88
C GLN A 396 -4.59 9.17 4.12
N LEU A 397 -5.47 9.58 5.04
CA LEU A 397 -5.07 10.21 6.29
C LEU A 397 -4.25 9.25 7.15
N LEU A 398 -4.69 8.00 7.28
CA LEU A 398 -3.96 6.93 7.98
C LEU A 398 -2.56 6.72 7.38
N TYR A 399 -2.46 6.59 6.06
CA TYR A 399 -1.16 6.36 5.41
C TYR A 399 -0.22 7.56 5.60
N CYS A 400 -0.70 8.77 5.34
CA CYS A 400 0.08 9.99 5.56
C CYS A 400 0.55 10.08 7.03
N GLY A 401 -0.33 9.80 7.98
CA GLY A 401 -0.01 9.77 9.41
C GLY A 401 1.09 8.77 9.75
N LEU A 402 0.95 7.52 9.30
CA LEU A 402 1.95 6.48 9.52
C LEU A 402 3.31 6.82 8.88
N ILE A 403 3.31 7.40 7.68
CA ILE A 403 4.56 7.86 7.05
C ILE A 403 5.18 9.00 7.86
N LEU A 404 4.39 9.96 8.35
CA LEU A 404 4.91 11.05 9.18
C LEU A 404 5.53 10.52 10.48
N CYS A 405 4.91 9.54 11.13
CA CYS A 405 5.51 8.83 12.27
C CYS A 405 6.88 8.23 11.91
N ALA A 406 6.94 7.51 10.78
CA ALA A 406 8.19 6.93 10.28
C ALA A 406 9.24 8.00 9.93
N LEU A 407 8.82 9.15 9.39
CA LEU A 407 9.69 10.27 9.07
C LEU A 407 10.21 10.97 10.32
N VAL A 408 9.45 11.06 11.41
CA VAL A 408 9.96 11.57 12.69
C VAL A 408 11.13 10.71 13.15
N ALA A 409 10.97 9.39 13.19
CA ALA A 409 12.06 8.47 13.54
C ALA A 409 13.26 8.67 12.60
N HIS A 410 13.01 8.84 11.31
CA HIS A 410 14.06 9.13 10.33
C HIS A 410 14.79 10.45 10.62
N LEU A 411 14.07 11.54 10.84
CA LEU A 411 14.65 12.88 11.06
C LEU A 411 15.42 12.96 12.39
N VAL A 412 14.88 12.35 13.44
CA VAL A 412 15.58 12.22 14.74
C VAL A 412 16.87 11.43 14.56
N SER A 413 16.85 10.30 13.84
CA SER A 413 18.05 9.52 13.58
C SER A 413 19.14 10.31 12.84
N LEU A 414 18.75 11.17 11.88
CA LEU A 414 19.68 12.03 11.16
C LEU A 414 20.29 13.09 12.08
N ARG A 415 19.47 13.78 12.89
CA ARG A 415 19.96 14.80 13.82
C ARG A 415 20.92 14.22 14.87
N LEU A 416 20.63 13.02 15.38
CA LEU A 416 21.53 12.33 16.30
C LEU A 416 22.86 11.96 15.65
N ALA A 417 22.84 11.52 14.38
CA ALA A 417 24.06 11.23 13.63
C ALA A 417 24.90 12.50 13.38
N GLU A 418 24.26 13.61 12.95
CA GLU A 418 24.92 14.90 12.70
C GLU A 418 25.61 15.45 13.97
N ARG A 419 24.94 15.37 15.13
CA ARG A 419 25.52 15.78 16.42
C ARG A 419 26.77 14.99 16.77
N ARG A 420 26.76 13.66 16.56
CA ARG A 420 27.92 12.81 16.85
C ARG A 420 29.12 13.14 15.98
N THR A 421 28.90 13.36 14.68
CA THR A 421 29.97 13.79 13.77
C THR A 421 30.55 15.14 14.17
N ALA A 422 29.71 16.07 14.63
CA ALA A 422 30.18 17.37 15.12
C ALA A 422 31.03 17.22 16.40
N THR A 423 30.57 16.42 17.38
CA THR A 423 31.31 16.18 18.62
C THR A 423 32.64 15.45 18.40
N ALA A 424 32.68 14.52 17.45
CA ALA A 424 33.91 13.82 17.08
C ALA A 424 34.93 14.74 16.38
N ALA A 425 34.46 15.74 15.62
CA ALA A 425 35.32 16.72 14.96
C ALA A 425 35.88 17.78 15.93
N THR A 426 35.22 18.02 17.06
CA THR A 426 35.64 18.99 18.08
C THR A 426 36.38 18.39 19.27
N ALA A 427 36.60 17.06 19.29
CA ALA A 427 37.41 16.44 20.32
C ALA A 427 38.88 16.85 20.10
N PRO A 428 39.56 17.46 21.10
CA PRO A 428 40.94 17.88 20.93
C PRO A 428 41.81 16.66 20.63
N GLU A 429 42.71 16.79 19.64
CA GLU A 429 43.80 15.85 19.40
C GLU A 429 44.69 15.82 20.65
N ALA A 430 44.33 14.95 21.60
CA ALA A 430 45.23 14.60 22.68
C ALA A 430 46.42 13.86 22.05
N THR A 431 47.54 14.55 21.97
CA THR A 431 48.87 14.01 21.75
C THR A 431 49.12 12.89 22.75
N VAL A 432 48.95 11.63 22.33
CA VAL A 432 49.34 10.45 23.11
C VAL A 432 50.32 9.62 22.25
N PRO A 433 51.45 9.17 22.81
CA PRO A 433 52.52 8.52 22.05
C PRO A 433 52.10 7.20 21.39
N GLN A 434 52.67 6.93 20.22
CA GLN A 434 52.54 5.69 19.46
C GLN A 434 53.22 4.51 20.18
N SER A 435 52.56 3.88 21.15
CA SER A 435 52.92 2.50 21.58
C SER A 435 51.86 1.88 22.49
N ALA A 436 50.86 1.20 21.91
CA ALA A 436 50.22 -0.02 22.45
C ALA A 436 49.08 -0.45 21.53
N ALA A 437 49.07 -1.74 21.17
CA ALA A 437 48.00 -2.40 20.41
C ALA A 437 46.74 -2.62 21.29
N PRO A 438 45.65 -3.14 20.70
CA PRO A 438 44.32 -2.52 20.70
C PRO A 438 43.51 -2.85 21.97
N ALA A 439 43.34 -1.88 22.85
CA ALA A 439 42.41 -2.01 23.97
C ALA A 439 40.97 -1.80 23.47
N ALA A 440 40.24 -2.90 23.44
CA ALA A 440 38.79 -2.95 23.42
C ALA A 440 38.20 -1.97 24.44
N GLY A 441 37.37 -1.02 24.00
CA GLY A 441 36.75 -0.08 24.93
C GLY A 441 36.29 1.25 24.33
N ARG A 442 35.66 1.27 23.15
CA ARG A 442 34.75 2.36 22.80
C ARG A 442 33.33 1.85 22.97
N SER A 443 32.76 2.10 24.14
CA SER A 443 31.36 1.89 24.51
C SER A 443 30.42 2.79 23.71
N GLY A 444 30.39 2.62 22.39
CA GLY A 444 29.50 3.31 21.48
C GLY A 444 28.72 2.27 20.68
N PHE A 445 27.40 2.45 20.58
CA PHE A 445 26.45 1.67 19.78
C PHE A 445 27.03 0.94 18.56
N PRO A 446 26.48 -0.23 18.18
CA PRO A 446 26.97 -1.03 17.06
C PRO A 446 27.12 -0.19 15.78
N GLY A 447 28.18 -0.47 15.01
CA GLY A 447 28.50 0.20 13.74
C GLY A 447 27.35 0.14 12.72
N ARG A 448 27.48 0.88 11.61
CA ARG A 448 26.47 0.97 10.54
C ARG A 448 25.95 -0.40 10.12
N GLU A 449 26.84 -1.37 10.03
CA GLU A 449 26.55 -2.74 9.62
C GLU A 449 25.65 -3.44 10.64
N GLY A 450 25.96 -3.32 11.93
CA GLY A 450 25.15 -3.84 13.01
C GLY A 450 23.76 -3.19 13.07
N ALA A 451 23.67 -1.87 12.82
CA ALA A 451 22.39 -1.17 12.73
C ALA A 451 21.54 -1.67 11.55
N VAL A 452 22.15 -1.91 10.38
CA VAL A 452 21.45 -2.47 9.21
C VAL A 452 20.95 -3.88 9.50
N ILE A 453 21.80 -4.77 10.01
CA ILE A 453 21.43 -6.16 10.32
C ILE A 453 20.32 -6.18 11.37
N GLY A 454 20.47 -5.43 12.46
CA GLY A 454 19.45 -5.33 13.51
C GLY A 454 18.13 -4.78 12.98
N THR A 455 18.16 -3.77 12.10
CA THR A 455 16.96 -3.24 11.45
C THR A 455 16.30 -4.29 10.56
N LEU A 456 17.07 -5.04 9.75
CA LEU A 456 16.52 -6.10 8.91
C LEU A 456 15.89 -7.22 9.73
N CYS A 457 16.48 -7.60 10.87
CA CYS A 457 15.89 -8.56 11.81
C CYS A 457 14.56 -8.05 12.38
N ALA A 458 14.52 -6.81 12.87
CA ALA A 458 13.30 -6.22 13.40
C ALA A 458 12.20 -6.12 12.34
N LEU A 459 12.56 -5.70 11.12
CA LEU A 459 11.62 -5.60 10.00
C LEU A 459 11.13 -6.97 9.52
N LEU A 460 11.98 -8.00 9.55
CA LEU A 460 11.56 -9.37 9.26
C LEU A 460 10.45 -9.79 10.21
N LEU A 461 10.66 -9.66 11.53
CA LEU A 461 9.67 -10.05 12.53
C LEU A 461 8.38 -9.24 12.39
N LEU A 462 8.49 -7.92 12.31
CA LEU A 462 7.32 -7.03 12.21
C LEU A 462 6.51 -7.30 10.95
N LEU A 463 7.16 -7.38 9.78
CA LEU A 463 6.48 -7.65 8.52
C LEU A 463 5.83 -9.03 8.50
N GLY A 464 6.45 -10.03 9.14
CA GLY A 464 5.84 -11.36 9.31
C GLY A 464 4.54 -11.27 10.11
N THR A 465 4.58 -10.66 11.30
CA THR A 465 3.40 -10.50 12.16
C THR A 465 2.29 -9.71 11.48
N VAL A 466 2.61 -8.56 10.86
CA VAL A 466 1.62 -7.75 10.15
C VAL A 466 1.04 -8.53 8.98
N SER A 467 1.86 -9.17 8.15
CA SER A 467 1.36 -9.93 7.00
C SER A 467 0.48 -11.11 7.42
N SER A 468 0.85 -11.81 8.49
CA SER A 468 0.01 -12.88 9.07
C SER A 468 -1.34 -12.36 9.53
N SER A 469 -1.38 -11.21 10.20
CA SER A 469 -2.64 -10.57 10.61
C SER A 469 -3.49 -10.14 9.42
N MET A 470 -2.86 -9.57 8.38
CA MET A 470 -3.56 -9.17 7.16
C MET A 470 -4.10 -10.38 6.40
N SER A 471 -3.37 -11.50 6.35
CA SER A 471 -3.87 -12.75 5.79
C SER A 471 -5.04 -13.34 6.58
N ASP A 472 -4.97 -13.32 7.92
CA ASP A 472 -6.01 -13.88 8.79
C ASP A 472 -7.36 -13.16 8.66
N ARG A 473 -7.33 -11.87 8.27
CA ARG A 473 -8.51 -11.07 7.96
C ARG A 473 -9.38 -11.70 6.85
N TYR A 474 -8.76 -12.46 5.95
CA TYR A 474 -9.41 -13.14 4.83
C TYR A 474 -9.45 -14.66 5.02
N MET A 475 -9.25 -15.19 6.22
CA MET A 475 -9.47 -16.62 6.45
C MET A 475 -10.99 -16.91 6.50
N PRO A 476 -11.54 -17.83 5.69
CA PRO A 476 -12.98 -18.01 5.55
C PRO A 476 -13.73 -18.22 6.86
N ALA A 477 -14.81 -17.47 7.09
CA ALA A 477 -15.73 -17.67 8.20
C ALA A 477 -17.11 -17.08 7.87
N GLN A 478 -18.16 -17.65 8.47
CA GLN A 478 -19.54 -17.17 8.32
C GLN A 478 -19.86 -16.13 9.39
N ASP A 479 -19.25 -14.95 9.29
CA ASP A 479 -19.45 -13.83 10.22
C ASP A 479 -19.57 -12.49 9.47
N GLY A 480 -19.93 -11.41 10.18
CA GLY A 480 -20.06 -10.06 9.60
C GLY A 480 -18.73 -9.35 9.34
N THR A 481 -17.68 -10.07 8.95
CA THR A 481 -16.34 -9.51 8.68
C THR A 481 -15.85 -9.86 7.27
N TYR A 482 -14.63 -9.45 6.91
CA TYR A 482 -14.00 -9.77 5.61
C TYR A 482 -13.87 -11.28 5.33
N ARG A 483 -13.97 -12.09 6.39
CA ARG A 483 -13.92 -13.54 6.32
C ARG A 483 -15.11 -14.14 5.57
N ILE A 484 -16.23 -13.42 5.47
CA ILE A 484 -17.38 -13.85 4.68
C ILE A 484 -17.08 -13.90 3.18
N LEU A 485 -16.17 -13.06 2.71
CA LEU A 485 -15.88 -12.93 1.27
C LEU A 485 -15.36 -14.25 0.71
N PRO A 486 -14.24 -14.83 1.21
CA PRO A 486 -13.79 -16.12 0.72
C PRO A 486 -14.67 -17.28 1.21
N TRP A 487 -15.43 -17.15 2.30
CA TRP A 487 -16.45 -18.15 2.68
C TRP A 487 -17.48 -18.36 1.57
N VAL A 488 -18.06 -17.27 1.07
CA VAL A 488 -19.05 -17.30 -0.02
C VAL A 488 -18.45 -17.97 -1.27
N SER A 489 -17.17 -17.76 -1.57
CA SER A 489 -16.46 -18.41 -2.68
C SER A 489 -16.45 -19.95 -2.60
N HIS A 490 -16.56 -20.54 -1.41
CA HIS A 490 -16.65 -22.00 -1.24
C HIS A 490 -18.08 -22.55 -1.36
N THR A 491 -19.08 -21.67 -1.38
CA THR A 491 -20.52 -22.04 -1.39
C THR A 491 -21.17 -21.91 -2.76
N ILE A 492 -20.45 -21.36 -3.75
CA ILE A 492 -20.94 -21.15 -5.11
C ILE A 492 -20.63 -22.37 -5.98
N ARG A 493 -21.66 -22.89 -6.63
CA ARG A 493 -21.57 -24.00 -7.59
C ARG A 493 -20.63 -23.65 -8.73
N GLN A 494 -19.72 -24.57 -9.07
CA GLN A 494 -18.77 -24.42 -10.17
C GLN A 494 -19.47 -24.51 -11.53
N GLN A 495 -18.77 -24.14 -12.61
CA GLN A 495 -19.31 -24.19 -13.97
C GLN A 495 -19.65 -25.61 -14.43
N ASP A 496 -18.96 -26.62 -13.90
CA ASP A 496 -19.25 -28.03 -14.16
C ASP A 496 -20.44 -28.58 -13.34
N GLY A 497 -21.12 -27.71 -12.58
CA GLY A 497 -22.25 -28.07 -11.73
C GLY A 497 -21.87 -28.66 -10.36
N LYS A 498 -20.58 -28.91 -10.09
CA LYS A 498 -20.13 -29.49 -8.82
C LYS A 498 -19.92 -28.41 -7.76
N CYS A 499 -19.94 -28.82 -6.49
CA CYS A 499 -19.56 -27.94 -5.40
C CYS A 499 -18.03 -27.83 -5.29
N PRO A 500 -17.49 -26.69 -4.82
CA PRO A 500 -16.09 -26.57 -4.43
C PRO A 500 -15.65 -27.69 -3.48
N LYS A 501 -14.36 -28.04 -3.50
CA LYS A 501 -13.83 -29.19 -2.73
C LYS A 501 -14.16 -29.13 -1.23
N PHE A 502 -14.15 -27.92 -0.67
CA PHE A 502 -14.38 -27.67 0.74
C PHE A 502 -15.72 -26.97 0.99
N ALA A 503 -16.72 -27.16 0.11
CA ALA A 503 -18.03 -26.58 0.32
C ALA A 503 -18.60 -26.99 1.69
N PRO A 504 -19.17 -26.06 2.49
CA PRO A 504 -19.73 -26.38 3.80
C PRO A 504 -20.76 -27.51 3.70
N LYS A 505 -20.59 -28.57 4.50
CA LYS A 505 -21.45 -29.77 4.48
C LYS A 505 -21.55 -30.47 3.10
N GLY A 506 -20.65 -30.15 2.17
CA GLY A 506 -20.72 -30.64 0.79
C GLY A 506 -21.80 -29.98 -0.07
N GLU A 507 -22.43 -28.90 0.41
CA GLU A 507 -23.56 -28.23 -0.25
C GLU A 507 -23.15 -26.88 -0.86
N CYS A 508 -23.73 -26.56 -2.02
CA CYS A 508 -23.51 -25.29 -2.73
C CYS A 508 -24.74 -24.88 -3.53
N SER A 509 -24.90 -23.56 -3.73
CA SER A 509 -25.99 -22.97 -4.51
C SER A 509 -25.46 -22.20 -5.71
N LYS A 510 -26.35 -21.77 -6.59
CA LYS A 510 -25.99 -20.95 -7.76
C LYS A 510 -25.40 -19.60 -7.34
N ASP A 511 -26.00 -19.00 -6.31
CA ASP A 511 -25.67 -17.63 -5.88
C ASP A 511 -24.72 -17.62 -4.67
N GLY A 512 -24.41 -18.78 -4.09
CA GLY A 512 -23.67 -18.90 -2.84
C GLY A 512 -24.52 -18.61 -1.60
N ASP A 513 -23.92 -18.73 -0.42
CA ASP A 513 -24.52 -18.36 0.87
C ASP A 513 -24.91 -16.87 0.84
N GLN A 514 -26.18 -16.58 1.14
CA GLN A 514 -26.75 -15.23 1.15
C GLN A 514 -26.88 -14.63 2.56
N SER A 515 -26.35 -15.30 3.59
CA SER A 515 -26.40 -14.83 4.99
C SER A 515 -25.78 -13.44 5.16
N TRP A 516 -24.83 -13.07 4.31
CA TRP A 516 -24.22 -11.74 4.25
C TRP A 516 -25.21 -10.60 4.02
N LEU A 517 -26.37 -10.86 3.40
CA LEU A 517 -27.43 -9.88 3.22
C LEU A 517 -27.98 -9.38 4.57
N SER A 518 -27.91 -10.20 5.61
CA SER A 518 -28.34 -9.80 6.97
C SER A 518 -27.36 -8.86 7.67
N TYR A 519 -26.14 -8.67 7.14
CA TYR A 519 -25.14 -7.76 7.70
C TYR A 519 -25.19 -6.36 7.07
N ILE A 520 -25.81 -6.23 5.89
CA ILE A 520 -25.98 -4.95 5.17
C ILE A 520 -27.38 -4.33 5.34
N ARG A 521 -28.36 -5.13 5.77
CA ARG A 521 -29.73 -4.69 6.09
C ARG A 521 -29.82 -4.39 7.58
#